data_AF-K9WNK6-F1
#
_entry.id   AF-K9WNK6-F1
#
_cell.length_a   1.000
_cell.length_b   1.000
_cell.length_c   1.000
_cell.angle_alpha   90.00
_cell.angle_beta   90.00
_cell.angle_gamma   90.00
#
_symmetry.space_group_name_H-M   'P 1'
#
loop_
_entity.id
_entity.type
_entity.pdbx_description
1 polymer ?
#
loop_
_entity_poly.entity_id
_entity_poly.type
_entity_poly.pdbx_seq_one_letter_code
_entity_poly.pdbx_strand_id
1 'polypeptide(L)' 'MNSTKTSLRDEVRELAEKAFHLKLISGYGDGQYSDEYQIVANGKPKHFPLERARLLLENLIASQQHNHYSFH' A
#
# COMPACT_ATOMS: atom_id res chain seq x y z
N MET A 1 3.68 25.61 -3.38
CA MET A 1 3.02 24.66 -2.45
C MET A 1 2.58 23.43 -3.25
N ASN A 2 3.44 22.41 -3.35
CA ASN A 2 3.10 21.12 -3.98
C ASN A 2 3.79 19.93 -3.29
N SER A 3 4.56 20.19 -2.23
CA SER A 3 5.40 19.23 -1.52
C SER A 3 4.60 18.15 -0.81
N THR A 4 3.39 18.46 -0.34
CA THR A 4 2.58 17.55 0.51
C THR A 4 2.04 16.33 -0.25
N LYS A 5 1.64 16.50 -1.52
CA LYS A 5 1.09 15.40 -2.33
C LYS A 5 2.19 14.44 -2.79
N THR A 6 3.37 14.97 -3.10
CA THR A 6 4.53 14.15 -3.45
C THR A 6 4.99 13.31 -2.27
N SER A 7 4.99 13.85 -1.04
CA SER A 7 5.34 13.09 0.17
C SER A 7 4.39 11.92 0.44
N LEU A 8 3.08 12.13 0.31
CA LEU A 8 2.11 11.06 0.56
C LEU A 8 2.24 9.92 -0.46
N ARG A 9 2.45 10.24 -1.74
CA ARG A 9 2.63 9.23 -2.78
C ARG A 9 3.90 8.42 -2.59
N ASP A 10 4.98 9.06 -2.15
CA ASP A 10 6.23 8.35 -1.85
C ASP A 10 6.05 7.37 -0.70
N GLU A 11 5.36 7.80 0.37
CA GLU A 11 5.06 6.95 1.51
C GLU A 11 4.17 5.75 1.13
N VAL A 12 3.14 5.96 0.29
CA VAL A 12 2.32 4.88 -0.26
C VAL A 12 3.16 3.91 -1.08
N ARG A 13 4.12 4.40 -1.86
CA ARG A 13 5.01 3.57 -2.68
C ARG A 13 5.90 2.69 -1.81
N GLU A 14 6.51 3.25 -0.77
CA GLU A 14 7.35 2.48 0.17
C GLU A 14 6.54 1.40 0.90
N LEU A 15 5.33 1.73 1.35
CA LEU A 15 4.42 0.77 1.97
C LEU A 15 3.99 -0.33 0.98
N ALA A 16 3.74 0.02 -0.28
CA ALA A 16 3.34 -0.94 -1.30
C ALA A 16 4.49 -1.89 -1.64
N GLU A 17 5.72 -1.39 -1.75
CA GLU A 17 6.92 -2.20 -1.93
C GLU A 17 7.09 -3.19 -0.77
N LYS A 18 6.96 -2.71 0.46
CA LYS A 18 7.03 -3.56 1.65
C LYS A 18 5.93 -4.61 1.67
N ALA A 19 4.68 -4.25 1.36
CA ALA A 19 3.57 -5.19 1.27
C ALA A 19 3.78 -6.23 0.17
N PHE A 20 4.37 -5.84 -0.96
CA PHE A 20 4.70 -6.75 -2.06
C PHE A 20 5.81 -7.74 -1.64
N HIS A 21 6.87 -7.27 -0.99
CA HIS A 21 7.93 -8.14 -0.43
C HIS A 21 7.39 -9.13 0.62
N LEU A 22 6.42 -8.69 1.43
CA LEU A 22 5.70 -9.54 2.39
C LEU A 22 4.66 -10.46 1.73
N LYS A 23 4.54 -10.46 0.40
CA LYS A 23 3.55 -11.24 -0.37
C LYS A 23 2.09 -10.97 0.03
N LEU A 24 1.81 -9.77 0.54
CA LEU A 24 0.46 -9.32 0.92
C LEU A 24 -0.36 -8.84 -0.27
N ILE A 25 0.34 -8.29 -1.26
CA ILE A 25 -0.22 -7.83 -2.52
C ILE A 25 0.53 -8.51 -3.66
N SER A 26 -0.12 -8.66 -4.80
CA SER A 26 0.44 -9.27 -6.01
C SER A 26 1.18 -8.26 -6.90
N GLY A 27 1.01 -6.96 -6.64
CA GLY A 27 1.65 -5.88 -7.38
C GLY A 27 1.09 -4.52 -7.01
N TYR A 28 1.73 -3.45 -7.49
CA TYR A 28 1.30 -2.08 -7.26
C TYR A 28 1.78 -1.18 -8.39
N GLY A 29 1.21 0.02 -8.49
CA GLY A 29 1.60 1.03 -9.46
C GLY A 29 0.81 2.31 -9.28
N ASP A 30 1.06 3.29 -10.14
CA ASP A 30 0.35 4.55 -10.11
C ASP A 30 -1.04 4.44 -10.76
N GLY A 31 -2.00 5.18 -10.21
CA GLY A 31 -3.33 5.32 -10.78
C GLY A 31 -3.34 6.23 -12.01
N GLN A 32 -4.49 6.28 -12.69
CA GLN A 32 -4.72 7.23 -13.78
C GLN A 32 -4.75 8.68 -13.29
N TYR A 33 -5.03 8.89 -12.00
CA TYR A 33 -5.12 10.21 -11.36
C TYR A 33 -3.97 10.41 -10.37
N SER A 34 -3.50 11.65 -10.24
CA SER A 34 -2.36 12.04 -9.39
C SER A 34 -2.59 11.80 -7.89
N ASP A 35 -3.84 11.64 -7.47
CA ASP A 35 -4.28 11.37 -6.10
C ASP A 35 -4.75 9.92 -5.89
N GLU A 36 -4.50 9.04 -6.87
CA GLU A 36 -4.81 7.62 -6.78
C GLU A 36 -3.56 6.73 -6.89
N TYR A 37 -3.65 5.56 -6.24
CA TYR A 37 -2.67 4.50 -6.31
C TYR A 37 -3.35 3.18 -6.67
N GLN A 38 -2.71 2.40 -7.54
CA GLN A 38 -3.17 1.09 -7.93
C GLN A 38 -2.49 0.02 -7.07
N ILE A 39 -3.30 -0.81 -6.41
CA ILE A 39 -2.84 -1.97 -5.64
C ILE A 39 -3.49 -3.21 -6.24
N VAL A 40 -2.67 -4.20 -6.61
CA VAL A 40 -3.13 -5.48 -7.14
C VAL A 40 -3.16 -6.48 -5.98
N ALA A 41 -4.36 -6.85 -5.55
CA ALA A 41 -4.55 -7.90 -4.55
C ALA A 41 -5.26 -9.09 -5.20
N ASN A 42 -4.73 -10.30 -5.00
CA ASN A 42 -5.33 -11.53 -5.52
C ASN A 42 -5.56 -11.49 -7.04
N GLY A 43 -4.62 -10.89 -7.79
CA GLY A 43 -4.68 -10.73 -9.25
C GLY A 43 -5.66 -9.67 -9.77
N LYS A 44 -6.35 -8.91 -8.91
CA LYS A 44 -7.26 -7.83 -9.33
C LYS A 44 -6.67 -6.44 -9.01
N PRO A 45 -6.42 -5.60 -10.01
CA PRO A 45 -6.02 -4.21 -9.77
C PRO A 45 -7.19 -3.44 -9.15
N LYS A 46 -6.91 -2.72 -8.06
CA LYS A 46 -7.84 -1.82 -7.40
C LYS A 46 -7.21 -0.46 -7.24
N HIS A 47 -7.97 0.58 -7.56
CA HIS A 47 -7.56 1.96 -7.42
C HIS A 47 -8.07 2.49 -6.10
N PHE A 48 -7.19 3.13 -5.34
CA PHE A 48 -7.53 3.75 -4.08
C PHE A 48 -6.95 5.16 -4.04
N PRO A 49 -7.65 6.13 -3.44
CA PRO A 49 -7.05 7.42 -3.12
C PRO A 49 -5.78 7.23 -2.27
N LEU A 50 -4.76 8.07 -2.44
CA LEU A 50 -3.47 7.93 -1.76
C LEU A 50 -3.61 7.71 -0.24
N GLU A 51 -4.46 8.49 0.43
CA GLU A 51 -4.70 8.38 1.87
C GLU A 51 -5.28 7.00 2.25
N ARG A 52 -6.22 6.49 1.46
CA ARG A 52 -6.82 5.17 1.68
C ARG A 52 -5.85 4.05 1.34
N ALA A 53 -5.04 4.21 0.28
CA ALA A 53 -4.00 3.26 -0.10
C ALA A 53 -2.99 3.10 1.03
N ARG A 54 -2.52 4.22 1.60
CA ARG A 54 -1.63 4.26 2.75
C ARG A 54 -2.18 3.46 3.92
N LEU A 55 -3.38 3.83 4.41
CA LEU A 55 -4.01 3.16 5.55
C LEU A 55 -4.23 1.66 5.31
N LEU A 56 -4.60 1.28 4.08
CA LEU A 56 -4.78 -0.12 3.71
C LEU A 56 -3.46 -0.89 3.80
N LEU A 57 -2.38 -0.35 3.25
CA LEU A 57 -1.06 -0.97 3.27
C LEU A 57 -0.49 -1.04 4.69
N GLU A 58 -0.62 0.02 5.49
CA GLU A 58 -0.21 0.03 6.90
C GLU A 58 -0.93 -1.10 7.68
N ASN A 59 -2.25 -1.22 7.51
CA ASN A 59 -3.03 -2.27 8.16
C ASN A 59 -2.63 -3.68 7.70
N LEU A 60 -2.37 -3.87 6.40
CA LEU A 60 -1.92 -5.16 5.86
C LEU A 60 -0.57 -5.58 6.47
N ILE A 61 0.39 -4.65 6.54
CA ILE A 61 1.72 -4.89 7.09
C ILE A 61 1.64 -5.16 8.59
N ALA A 62 0.89 -4.35 9.34
CA ALA A 62 0.70 -4.52 10.78
C ALA A 62 0.07 -5.88 11.10
N SER A 63 -0.93 -6.29 10.32
CA SER A 63 -1.60 -7.58 10.47
C SER A 63 -0.65 -8.77 10.22
N GLN A 64 0.30 -8.66 9.29
CA GLN A 64 1.32 -9.71 9.11
C GLN A 64 2.31 -9.81 10.26
N GLN A 65 2.74 -8.67 10.80
CA GLN A 65 3.63 -8.67 11.95
C GLN A 65 2.95 -9.30 13.18
N HIS A 66 1.65 -9.07 13.35
CA HIS A 66 0.88 -9.70 14.43
C HIS A 66 0.71 -11.23 14.22
N ASN A 67 0.50 -11.67 12.98
CA ASN A 67 0.43 -13.10 12.65
C ASN A 67 1.75 -13.86 12.89
N HIS A 68 2.89 -13.15 13.03
CA HIS A 68 4.17 -13.76 13.35
C HIS A 68 4.34 -14.07 14.86
N TYR A 69 3.49 -13.53 15.74
CA TYR A 69 3.63 -13.65 17.21
C TYR A 69 2.53 -14.46 17.90
N SER A 70 1.76 -15.29 17.19
CA SER A 70 0.78 -16.19 17.80
C SER A 70 1.24 -17.65 17.79
N PHE A 71 2.30 -17.95 18.54
CA PHE A 71 2.53 -19.27 19.13
C PHE A 71 3.36 -19.10 20.42
N HIS A 72 2.69 -19.07 21.56
CA HIS A 72 3.13 -19.77 22.77
C HIS A 72 1.96 -19.98 23.72
#